data_AF-A0A9P3B1P6-F1
#
_entry.id   AF-A0A9P3B1P6-F1
#
_cell.length_a   1.000
_cell.length_b   1.000
_cell.length_c   1.000
_cell.angle_alpha   90.00
_cell.angle_beta   90.00
_cell.angle_gamma   90.00
#
_symmetry.space_group_name_H-M   'P 1'
#
loop_
_entity.id
_entity.type
_entity.pdbx_description
1 polymer ?
#
loop_
_entity_poly.entity_id
_entity_poly.type
_entity_poly.pdbx_seq_one_letter_code
_entity_poly.pdbx_strand_id
1 'polypeptide(L)'
;MIICVLQRGYAYEPDTGDRRLSNILNPSAARSYTYQSATENLIMGLTETAASQSKTWTYAYDAIGRLQTAARDDGACYGYALDSVRDVLGQTGTKIASYEFVR
;
A
#
# COMPACT_ATOMS: atom_id res chain seq x y z
N MET A 1 -16.15 -13.29 33.90
CA MET A 1 -16.06 -13.67 32.47
C MET A 1 -15.42 -12.50 31.74
N ILE A 2 -14.11 -12.57 31.46
CA ILE A 2 -13.39 -11.52 30.75
C ILE A 2 -13.68 -11.73 29.27
N ILE A 3 -14.48 -10.85 28.69
CA ILE A 3 -14.67 -10.79 27.24
C ILE A 3 -13.38 -10.19 26.68
N CYS A 4 -12.47 -11.05 26.23
CA CYS A 4 -11.30 -10.64 25.45
C CYS A 4 -11.84 -10.15 24.10
N VAL A 5 -12.09 -8.84 23.98
CA VAL A 5 -12.40 -8.24 22.69
C VAL A 5 -11.15 -8.43 21.83
N LEU A 6 -11.34 -8.98 20.64
CA LEU A 6 -10.26 -9.16 19.67
C LEU A 6 -9.65 -7.78 19.34
N GLN A 7 -8.51 -7.48 19.95
CA GLN A 7 -7.83 -6.19 19.84
C GLN A 7 -7.18 -6.04 18.45
N ARG A 8 -6.99 -4.78 18.03
CA ARG A 8 -6.14 -4.48 16.87
C ARG A 8 -4.70 -4.92 17.13
N GLY A 9 -4.14 -5.69 16.21
CA GLY A 9 -2.76 -6.17 16.23
C GLY A 9 -1.92 -5.55 15.13
N TYR A 10 -0.61 -5.40 15.40
CA TYR A 10 0.39 -4.93 14.44
C TYR A 10 1.55 -5.92 14.44
N ALA A 11 2.01 -6.33 13.26
CA ALA A 11 3.22 -7.13 13.10
C ALA A 11 4.21 -6.42 12.17
N TYR A 12 5.49 -6.74 12.35
CA TYR A 12 6.59 -6.10 11.64
C TYR A 12 7.45 -7.16 10.94
N GLU A 13 8.18 -6.76 9.91
CA GLU A 13 9.17 -7.62 9.26
C GLU A 13 10.37 -7.84 10.20
N PRO A 14 10.91 -9.07 10.24
CA PRO A 14 12.09 -9.38 11.02
C PRO A 14 13.33 -8.70 10.42
N ASP A 15 14.27 -8.32 11.28
CA ASP A 15 15.67 -8.02 10.93
C ASP A 15 15.92 -6.84 9.95
N THR A 16 14.94 -5.96 9.74
CA THR A 16 15.13 -4.74 8.92
C THR A 16 15.73 -3.57 9.70
N GLY A 17 15.82 -3.66 11.03
CA GLY A 17 16.36 -2.60 11.90
C GLY A 17 15.50 -1.33 12.01
N ASP A 18 14.39 -1.25 11.27
CA ASP A 18 13.55 -0.06 11.14
C ASP A 18 12.06 -0.30 11.49
N ARG A 19 11.74 -1.47 12.06
CA ARG A 19 10.37 -1.86 12.47
C ARG A 19 9.34 -1.69 11.36
N ARG A 20 9.65 -2.25 10.20
CA ARG A 20 8.79 -2.16 9.04
C ARG A 20 7.48 -2.92 9.22
N LEU A 21 6.33 -2.29 8.98
CA LEU A 21 5.01 -2.89 9.18
C LEU A 21 4.73 -3.97 8.13
N SER A 22 4.39 -5.19 8.58
CA SER A 22 4.04 -6.32 7.72
C SER A 22 2.56 -6.69 7.78
N ASN A 23 1.90 -6.46 8.92
CA ASN A 23 0.49 -6.80 9.09
C ASN A 23 -0.26 -5.86 10.05
N ILE A 24 -1.51 -5.57 9.71
CA ILE A 24 -2.51 -5.04 10.64
C ILE A 24 -3.67 -6.03 10.69
N LEU A 25 -4.05 -6.42 11.91
CA LEU A 25 -5.25 -7.22 12.16
C LEU A 25 -6.27 -6.37 12.92
N ASN A 26 -7.50 -6.26 12.42
CA ASN A 26 -8.59 -5.51 13.06
C ASN A 26 -9.87 -6.37 13.10
N PRO A 27 -9.95 -7.32 14.05
CA PRO A 27 -11.01 -8.32 14.02
C PRO A 27 -12.39 -7.76 14.37
N SER A 28 -12.46 -6.69 15.19
CA SER A 28 -13.73 -6.02 15.49
C SER A 28 -14.39 -5.40 14.25
N ALA A 29 -13.60 -5.11 13.21
CA ALA A 29 -14.07 -4.67 11.91
C ALA A 29 -14.03 -5.78 10.84
N ALA A 30 -13.71 -7.03 11.22
CA ALA A 30 -13.45 -8.15 10.31
C ALA A 30 -12.53 -7.77 9.13
N ARG A 31 -11.46 -6.99 9.40
CA ARG A 31 -10.56 -6.44 8.38
C ARG A 31 -9.10 -6.71 8.71
N SER A 32 -8.30 -7.03 7.71
CA SER A 32 -6.85 -7.18 7.84
C SER A 32 -6.10 -6.64 6.63
N TYR A 33 -4.83 -6.29 6.84
CA TYR A 33 -3.93 -5.76 5.82
C TYR A 33 -2.60 -6.48 5.93
N THR A 34 -2.08 -7.03 4.83
CA THR A 34 -0.71 -7.54 4.74
C THR A 34 0.07 -6.71 3.73
N TYR A 35 1.26 -6.27 4.13
CA TYR A 35 2.13 -5.45 3.31
C TYR A 35 3.30 -6.29 2.83
N GLN A 36 3.66 -6.09 1.57
CA GLN A 36 4.88 -6.62 0.98
C GLN A 36 5.78 -5.44 0.69
N SER A 37 6.99 -5.51 1.20
CA SER A 37 7.97 -4.48 0.97
C SER A 37 9.08 -4.89 0.01
N ALA A 38 9.64 -3.90 -0.67
CA ALA A 38 10.94 -3.99 -1.32
C ALA A 38 12.05 -3.49 -0.39
N THR A 39 13.29 -3.64 -0.86
CA THR A 39 14.42 -2.81 -0.43
C THR A 39 14.06 -1.31 -0.49
N GLU A 40 14.75 -0.47 0.28
CA GLU A 40 14.58 1.00 0.25
C GLU A 40 13.23 1.53 0.81
N ASN A 41 12.57 0.81 1.72
CA ASN A 41 11.40 1.34 2.44
C ASN A 41 10.14 1.59 1.59
N LEU A 42 10.05 0.98 0.39
CA LEU A 42 8.88 1.02 -0.49
C LEU A 42 7.94 -0.19 -0.35
N ILE A 43 6.63 0.04 -0.33
CA ILE A 43 5.61 -1.03 -0.29
C ILE A 43 5.29 -1.44 -1.74
N MET A 44 5.60 -2.67 -2.14
CA MET A 44 5.30 -3.16 -3.49
C MET A 44 3.94 -3.86 -3.57
N GLY A 45 3.39 -4.28 -2.43
CA GLY A 45 2.13 -5.01 -2.42
C GLY A 45 1.32 -4.77 -1.16
N LEU A 46 0.00 -4.81 -1.33
CA LEU A 46 -0.96 -4.80 -0.23
C LEU A 46 -2.03 -5.86 -0.52
N THR A 47 -2.29 -6.75 0.43
CA THR A 47 -3.54 -7.51 0.46
C THR A 47 -4.44 -6.95 1.54
N GLU A 48 -5.60 -6.48 1.15
CA GLU A 48 -6.67 -6.10 2.05
C GLU A 48 -7.71 -7.20 2.09
N THR A 49 -8.06 -7.69 3.27
CA THR A 49 -9.16 -8.63 3.48
C THR A 49 -10.25 -7.96 4.32
N ALA A 50 -11.50 -8.00 3.85
CA ALA A 50 -12.67 -7.51 4.56
C ALA A 50 -13.79 -8.56 4.53
N ALA A 51 -14.26 -9.00 5.71
CA ALA A 51 -15.37 -9.94 5.86
C ALA A 51 -15.28 -11.21 4.99
N SER A 52 -14.06 -11.69 4.67
CA SER A 52 -13.71 -12.85 3.81
C SER A 52 -13.48 -12.59 2.32
N GLN A 53 -13.55 -11.33 1.86
CA GLN A 53 -13.13 -10.96 0.50
C GLN A 53 -11.77 -10.29 0.55
N SER A 54 -10.88 -10.66 -0.38
CA SER A 54 -9.55 -10.06 -0.49
C SER A 54 -9.42 -9.25 -1.77
N LYS A 55 -8.65 -8.16 -1.68
CA LYS A 55 -8.18 -7.37 -2.81
C LYS A 55 -6.67 -7.23 -2.70
N THR A 56 -5.98 -7.53 -3.79
CA THR A 56 -4.54 -7.45 -3.88
C THR A 56 -4.16 -6.28 -4.74
N TRP A 57 -3.22 -5.49 -4.26
CA TRP A 57 -2.63 -4.36 -4.96
C TRP A 57 -1.16 -4.62 -5.26
N THR A 58 -0.71 -4.19 -6.42
CA THR A 58 0.69 -4.11 -6.82
C THR A 58 1.05 -2.66 -7.10
N TYR A 59 2.17 -2.21 -6.56
CA TYR A 59 2.68 -0.85 -6.71
C TYR A 59 4.02 -0.86 -7.44
N ALA A 60 4.14 0.01 -8.46
CA ALA A 60 5.41 0.24 -9.15
C ALA A 60 5.88 1.66 -8.93
N TYR A 61 7.20 1.82 -8.87
CA TYR A 61 7.88 3.07 -8.57
C TYR A 61 8.89 3.40 -9.67
N ASP A 62 9.16 4.69 -9.85
CA ASP A 62 10.28 5.12 -10.69
C ASP A 62 11.63 4.96 -9.97
N ALA A 63 12.72 5.23 -10.69
CA ALA A 63 14.09 5.06 -10.19
C ALA A 63 14.44 5.96 -8.99
N ILE A 64 13.60 6.93 -8.63
CA ILE A 64 13.81 7.79 -7.45
C ILE A 64 12.73 7.57 -6.37
N GLY A 65 11.98 6.47 -6.47
CA GLY A 65 11.04 6.03 -5.44
C GLY A 65 9.66 6.71 -5.48
N ARG A 66 9.27 7.35 -6.57
CA ARG A 66 7.92 7.94 -6.72
C ARG A 66 6.96 6.91 -7.31
N LEU A 67 5.73 6.85 -6.79
CA LEU A 67 4.70 5.91 -7.25
C LEU A 67 4.30 6.21 -8.70
N GLN A 68 4.45 5.23 -9.58
CA GLN A 68 4.05 5.29 -11.00
C GLN A 68 2.74 4.57 -11.27
N THR A 69 2.53 3.40 -10.65
CA THR A 69 1.30 2.63 -10.85
C THR A 69 0.79 1.99 -9.56
N ALA A 70 -0.52 1.85 -9.47
CA ALA A 70 -1.21 1.00 -8.51
C ALA A 70 -2.21 0.13 -9.27
N ALA A 71 -1.98 -1.18 -9.29
CA ALA A 71 -2.84 -2.14 -9.98
C ALA A 71 -3.55 -3.03 -8.96
N ARG A 72 -4.82 -3.32 -9.18
CA ARG A 72 -5.61 -4.29 -8.41
C ARG A 72 -5.80 -5.59 -9.17
N ASP A 73 -5.96 -6.66 -8.42
CA ASP A 73 -6.28 -8.01 -8.93
C ASP A 73 -7.60 -8.11 -9.71
N ASP A 74 -8.52 -7.15 -9.55
CA ASP A 74 -9.75 -7.06 -10.36
C ASP A 74 -9.57 -6.31 -11.69
N GLY A 75 -8.33 -6.03 -12.07
CA GLY A 75 -7.96 -5.35 -13.33
C GLY A 75 -8.01 -3.82 -13.25
N ALA A 76 -8.44 -3.23 -12.14
CA ALA A 76 -8.37 -1.78 -12.00
C ALA A 76 -6.91 -1.31 -11.87
N CYS A 77 -6.49 -0.40 -12.74
CA CYS A 77 -5.14 0.16 -12.74
C CYS A 77 -5.20 1.69 -12.63
N TYR A 78 -4.28 2.26 -11.87
CA TYR A 78 -4.14 3.71 -11.68
C TYR A 78 -2.70 4.10 -12.03
N GLY A 79 -2.53 4.93 -13.06
CA GLY A 79 -1.25 5.49 -13.46
C GLY A 79 -1.06 6.91 -12.93
N TYR A 80 0.17 7.25 -12.55
CA TYR A 80 0.56 8.58 -12.09
C TYR A 80 1.58 9.17 -13.05
N ALA A 81 1.20 10.23 -13.78
CA ALA A 81 2.13 10.99 -14.60
C ALA A 81 2.88 11.99 -13.71
N LEU A 82 4.22 11.88 -13.69
CA LEU A 82 5.07 12.70 -12.84
C LEU A 82 5.98 13.57 -13.72
N ASP A 83 5.98 14.88 -13.48
CA ASP A 83 6.91 15.79 -14.15
C ASP A 83 8.35 15.54 -13.64
N SER A 84 9.30 15.71 -14.57
CA SER A 84 10.75 15.70 -14.39
C SER A 84 11.29 16.87 -13.55
N VAL A 85 10.53 17.97 -13.42
CA VAL A 85 10.92 19.10 -12.56
C VAL A 85 10.65 18.74 -11.10
N ARG A 86 11.75 18.38 -10.44
CA ARG A 86 11.81 17.96 -9.04
C ARG A 86 11.10 18.95 -8.10
N ASP A 87 10.19 18.35 -7.36
CA ASP A 87 9.65 18.70 -6.04
C ASP A 87 10.79 18.88 -5.00
N VAL A 88 11.63 19.91 -5.15
CA VAL A 88 12.69 20.27 -4.18
C VAL A 88 12.15 21.16 -3.04
N LEU A 89 10.89 21.61 -3.10
CA LEU A 89 10.33 22.55 -2.13
C LEU A 89 8.99 22.13 -1.52
N GLY A 90 8.55 20.89 -1.75
CA GLY A 90 7.36 20.35 -1.12
C GLY A 90 6.09 20.80 -1.84
N GLN A 91 5.38 19.83 -2.40
CA GLN A 91 4.05 19.94 -2.97
C GLN A 91 3.94 20.91 -4.15
N THR A 92 4.05 20.38 -5.36
CA THR A 92 2.96 20.37 -6.37
C THR A 92 3.52 19.83 -7.69
N GLY A 93 3.74 18.53 -7.76
CA GLY A 93 3.57 17.87 -9.05
C GLY A 93 2.10 18.01 -9.41
N THR A 94 1.78 18.68 -10.52
CA THR A 94 0.40 18.75 -11.02
C THR A 94 -0.14 17.33 -11.04
N LYS A 95 -1.07 17.04 -10.12
CA LYS A 95 -1.73 15.75 -10.01
C LYS A 95 -2.61 15.59 -11.23
N ILE A 96 -2.05 15.06 -12.30
CA ILE A 96 -2.86 14.47 -13.36
C ILE A 96 -3.01 13.01 -12.96
N ALA A 97 -4.00 12.74 -12.12
CA ALA A 97 -4.55 11.40 -12.05
C ALA A 97 -5.29 11.19 -13.38
N SER A 98 -4.57 10.68 -14.39
CA SER A 98 -5.22 10.12 -15.56
C SER A 98 -5.84 8.80 -15.13
N TYR A 99 -7.15 8.84 -14.87
CA TYR A 99 -7.98 7.66 -14.65
C TYR A 99 -8.17 6.96 -15.99
N GLU A 100 -7.14 6.25 -16.44
CA GLU A 100 -7.29 5.41 -17.62
C GLU A 100 -7.62 4.00 -17.15
N PHE A 101 -8.85 3.56 -17.42
CA PHE A 101 -9.20 2.15 -17.35
C PHE A 101 -8.47 1.48 -18.52
N VAL A 102 -7.23 1.04 -18.29
CA VAL A 102 -6.52 0.23 -19.28
C VAL A 102 -7.24 -1.11 -19.31
N ARG A 103 -8.05 -1.33 -20.35
CA ARG A 103 -8.66 -2.65 -20.66
C ARG A 103 -7.67 -3.53 -21.40
#